data_AF-A0A939W2K1-F1
#
_entry.id   AF-A0A939W2K1-F1
#
_cell.length_a   1.000
_cell.length_b   1.000
_cell.length_c   1.000
_cell.angle_alpha   90.00
_cell.angle_beta   90.00
_cell.angle_gamma   90.00
#
_symmetry.space_group_name_H-M   'P 1'
#
loop_
_entity.id
_entity.type
_entity.pdbx_description
1 polymer ?
#
loop_
_entity_poly.entity_id
_entity_poly.type
_entity_poly.pdbx_seq_one_letter_code
_entity_poly.pdbx_strand_id
1 'polypeptide(L)'
;MKMVKKLLLGLVAVAAVLTLAGCGDVAGVGKATGTKWDKTYSVDATGELNSDTAIWRRYVKQIGTKEEIAEIKTTITIYKDFKKNDAAIFDATIDGQLKKSVIGFIFDYNKNASDDTLNDFVVFGFRPSNNTAYLGPYSAIKLGKDVEMDTDDSSLKNNPKASAGDEYYEDGPVPAGSYTTDADGNIILEVEVRQNTKGKYQFYLGGKKFGSEFAGKTISDKKDTKDMAIGGVAGYINCPKGAKVKVNYKTDSDDVTGSLFADEEEF
;
A
#
# COMPACT_ATOMS: atom_id res chain seq x y z
N MET A 1 -51.51 -0.25 12.69
CA MET A 1 -51.03 1.16 12.73
C MET A 1 -49.52 1.12 12.55
N LYS A 2 -49.02 1.69 11.45
CA LYS A 2 -47.61 1.68 11.05
C LYS A 2 -46.78 2.41 12.11
N MET A 3 -45.77 1.77 12.68
CA MET A 3 -44.71 2.49 13.40
C MET A 3 -43.47 2.58 12.53
N VAL A 4 -43.06 3.83 12.34
CA VAL A 4 -42.07 4.33 11.40
C VAL A 4 -40.68 4.09 11.98
N LYS A 5 -39.83 3.39 11.22
CA LYS A 5 -38.37 3.38 11.38
C LYS A 5 -37.84 4.79 11.10
N LYS A 6 -37.28 5.48 12.09
CA LYS A 6 -36.35 6.60 11.91
C LYS A 6 -35.41 6.70 13.10
N LEU A 7 -34.21 7.24 12.81
CA LEU A 7 -33.11 7.66 13.67
C LEU A 7 -32.14 6.53 14.08
N LEU A 8 -30.81 6.65 13.95
CA LEU A 8 -29.91 7.78 13.68
C LEU A 8 -28.67 7.25 12.94
N LEU A 9 -28.12 8.03 11.99
CA LEU A 9 -26.75 7.86 11.53
C LEU A 9 -25.81 7.98 12.74
N GLY A 10 -25.14 6.89 13.09
CA GLY A 10 -24.07 6.91 14.07
C GLY A 10 -22.84 7.57 13.46
N LEU A 11 -22.42 8.67 14.08
CA LEU A 11 -21.12 9.31 13.89
C LEU A 11 -20.01 8.25 13.79
N VAL A 12 -19.23 8.30 12.71
CA VAL A 12 -17.90 7.68 12.68
C VAL A 12 -17.05 8.42 13.72
N ALA A 13 -16.78 7.75 14.83
CA ALA A 13 -15.88 8.24 15.85
C ALA A 13 -14.45 8.26 15.28
N VAL A 14 -13.96 9.43 14.90
CA VAL A 14 -12.54 9.69 14.68
C VAL A 14 -11.85 9.57 16.03
N ALA A 15 -11.49 8.34 16.41
CA ALA A 15 -10.69 8.08 17.60
C ALA A 15 -9.22 8.41 17.30
N ALA A 16 -8.84 9.59 17.79
CA ALA A 16 -7.51 10.06 18.16
C ALA A 16 -6.31 9.19 17.76
N VAL A 17 -5.50 9.73 16.84
CA VAL A 17 -4.08 9.39 16.69
C VAL A 17 -3.39 9.74 18.01
N LEU A 18 -3.10 8.73 18.83
CA LEU A 18 -2.27 8.92 20.02
C LEU A 18 -0.82 9.17 19.58
N THR A 19 -0.31 10.30 20.03
CA THR A 19 1.05 10.82 19.97
C THR A 19 2.15 9.77 20.09
N LEU A 20 2.96 9.61 19.03
CA LEU A 20 4.34 9.14 19.15
C LEU A 20 5.25 10.35 19.38
N ALA A 21 5.34 10.76 20.64
CA ALA A 21 6.42 11.61 21.10
C ALA A 21 7.70 10.77 21.19
N GLY A 22 8.74 11.19 20.47
CA GLY A 22 10.14 10.92 20.80
C GLY A 22 10.65 9.50 20.59
N CYS A 23 11.04 9.17 19.36
CA CYS A 23 12.18 8.27 19.16
C CYS A 23 12.93 8.72 17.90
N GLY A 24 14.11 9.30 18.10
CA GLY A 24 14.86 10.08 17.12
C GLY A 24 14.80 9.52 15.71
N ASP A 25 14.29 10.33 14.78
CA ASP A 25 14.42 10.06 13.35
C ASP A 25 15.89 10.17 12.98
N VAL A 26 16.57 9.02 13.05
CA VAL A 26 17.85 8.83 12.39
C VAL A 26 17.58 9.09 10.90
N ALA A 27 18.14 10.17 10.38
CA ALA A 27 18.11 10.45 8.96
C ALA A 27 18.68 9.21 8.25
N GLY A 28 17.96 8.66 7.28
CA GLY A 28 18.47 7.48 6.58
C GLY A 28 17.56 6.27 6.50
N VAL A 29 16.49 6.18 7.31
CA VAL A 29 15.87 4.87 7.63
C VAL A 29 14.36 4.84 7.39
N GLY A 30 13.87 3.71 6.90
CA GLY A 30 12.47 3.30 6.88
C GLY A 30 12.05 2.72 8.23
N LYS A 31 10.98 3.25 8.81
CA LYS A 31 10.45 2.80 10.11
C LYS A 31 8.99 2.40 9.97
N ALA A 32 8.58 1.38 10.72
CA ALA A 32 7.18 1.05 10.92
C ALA A 32 6.85 0.88 12.40
N THR A 33 5.71 1.42 12.82
CA THR A 33 5.17 1.34 14.19
C THR A 33 3.68 1.05 14.15
N GLY A 34 3.11 0.60 15.27
CA GLY A 34 1.68 0.30 15.39
C GLY A 34 1.38 -1.20 15.38
N THR A 35 0.10 -1.55 15.24
CA THR A 35 -0.38 -2.93 15.24
C THR A 35 -0.39 -3.49 13.82
N LYS A 36 -0.82 -4.75 13.65
CA LYS A 36 -1.02 -5.36 12.32
C LYS A 36 -1.89 -4.46 11.44
N TRP A 37 -3.06 -4.08 11.93
CA TRP A 37 -4.09 -3.39 11.14
C TRP A 37 -4.18 -1.88 11.35
N ASP A 38 -3.36 -1.31 12.23
CA ASP A 38 -3.14 0.12 12.33
C ASP A 38 -1.62 0.35 12.32
N LYS A 39 -1.07 0.49 11.11
CA LYS A 39 0.37 0.51 10.89
C LYS A 39 0.82 1.79 10.24
N THR A 40 1.73 2.48 10.90
CA THR A 40 2.35 3.72 10.41
C THR A 40 3.74 3.44 9.88
N TYR A 41 4.02 3.95 8.69
CA TYR A 41 5.27 3.84 7.96
C TYR A 41 5.85 5.24 7.81
N SER A 42 7.15 5.39 8.01
CA SER A 42 7.87 6.64 7.78
C SER A 42 9.16 6.34 7.04
N VAL A 43 9.46 7.14 6.03
CA VAL A 43 10.72 7.07 5.28
C VAL A 43 11.38 8.43 5.31
N ASP A 44 12.63 8.46 5.77
CA ASP A 44 13.46 9.66 5.74
C ASP A 44 14.57 9.51 4.68
N ALA A 45 14.39 10.20 3.56
CA ALA A 45 15.35 10.26 2.46
C ALA A 45 16.18 11.56 2.47
N THR A 46 16.24 12.27 3.61
CA THR A 46 17.04 13.51 3.75
C THR A 46 18.52 13.26 3.99
N GLY A 47 18.88 12.07 4.48
CA GLY A 47 20.27 11.62 4.62
C GLY A 47 20.90 11.20 3.28
N GLU A 48 22.18 10.85 3.31
CA GLU A 48 22.85 10.25 2.15
C GLU A 48 22.14 8.97 1.71
N LEU A 49 22.08 8.75 0.39
CA LEU A 49 21.60 7.50 -0.18
C LEU A 49 22.81 6.62 -0.47
N ASN A 50 22.68 5.31 -0.28
CA ASN A 50 23.73 4.31 -0.44
C ASN A 50 24.16 4.07 -1.91
N SER A 51 23.70 4.92 -2.83
CA SER A 51 24.05 4.93 -4.24
C SER A 51 23.99 6.35 -4.79
N ASP A 52 25.02 6.76 -5.52
CA ASP A 52 25.12 8.09 -6.13
C ASP A 52 24.02 8.35 -7.18
N THR A 53 23.50 7.28 -7.78
CA THR A 53 22.41 7.35 -8.78
C THR A 53 21.03 7.21 -8.16
N ALA A 54 20.93 6.79 -6.90
CA ALA A 54 19.64 6.66 -6.27
C ALA A 54 19.03 8.04 -6.01
N ILE A 55 17.72 8.11 -6.19
CA ILE A 55 16.93 9.31 -5.92
C ILE A 55 15.68 8.99 -5.09
N TRP A 56 15.39 7.71 -4.89
CA TRP A 56 14.31 7.24 -4.05
C TRP A 56 14.90 6.42 -2.93
N ARG A 57 14.40 6.63 -1.71
CA ARG A 57 14.45 5.62 -0.67
C ARG A 57 13.13 4.87 -0.66
N ARG A 58 13.19 3.57 -0.90
CA ARG A 58 12.05 2.68 -0.90
C ARG A 58 11.93 1.98 0.44
N TYR A 59 10.69 1.85 0.90
CA TYR A 59 10.36 1.01 2.04
C TYR A 59 9.15 0.13 1.72
N VAL A 60 9.31 -1.19 1.87
CA VAL A 60 8.23 -2.17 1.80
C VAL A 60 8.26 -2.97 3.09
N LYS A 61 7.12 -3.07 3.77
CA LYS A 61 7.01 -3.95 4.94
C LYS A 61 5.67 -4.68 4.94
N GLN A 62 5.76 -5.99 5.12
CA GLN A 62 4.60 -6.86 5.28
C GLN A 62 3.79 -6.43 6.50
N ILE A 63 2.50 -6.27 6.25
CA ILE A 63 1.43 -6.11 7.22
C ILE A 63 0.99 -7.50 7.69
N GLY A 64 0.82 -8.41 6.74
CA GLY A 64 0.35 -9.77 6.95
C GLY A 64 1.04 -10.76 6.01
N THR A 65 0.96 -12.05 6.34
CA THR A 65 1.71 -13.10 5.61
C THR A 65 0.85 -14.14 4.90
N LYS A 66 -0.38 -14.36 5.34
CA LYS A 66 -1.22 -15.50 4.92
C LYS A 66 -2.71 -15.21 5.04
N GLU A 67 -3.15 -14.00 4.76
CA GLU A 67 -4.55 -13.63 4.95
C GLU A 67 -5.43 -14.25 3.85
N GLU A 68 -6.57 -14.84 4.22
CA GLU A 68 -7.63 -15.17 3.26
C GLU A 68 -8.47 -13.90 3.07
N ILE A 69 -8.31 -13.22 1.94
CA ILE A 69 -8.97 -11.94 1.70
C ILE A 69 -9.91 -12.09 0.51
N ALA A 70 -11.20 -12.21 0.80
CA ALA A 70 -12.26 -12.01 -0.19
C ALA A 70 -12.57 -10.51 -0.37
N GLU A 71 -12.48 -9.73 0.71
CA GLU A 71 -12.56 -8.27 0.68
C GLU A 71 -11.61 -7.69 1.73
N ILE A 72 -10.90 -6.62 1.38
CA ILE A 72 -10.20 -5.77 2.33
C ILE A 72 -10.50 -4.31 2.03
N LYS A 73 -10.90 -3.56 3.06
CA LYS A 73 -10.90 -2.10 3.04
C LYS A 73 -9.79 -1.57 3.94
N THR A 74 -9.06 -0.59 3.45
CA THR A 74 -8.00 0.07 4.20
C THR A 74 -8.05 1.57 3.95
N THR A 75 -7.91 2.34 5.01
CA THR A 75 -7.72 3.77 4.94
C THR A 75 -6.22 4.06 4.91
N ILE A 76 -5.76 4.71 3.85
CA ILE A 76 -4.38 5.18 3.70
C ILE A 76 -4.35 6.68 3.97
N THR A 77 -3.71 7.07 5.07
CA THR A 77 -3.52 8.47 5.45
C THR A 77 -2.10 8.91 5.13
N ILE A 78 -1.95 9.86 4.22
CA ILE A 78 -0.65 10.42 3.81
C ILE A 78 -0.47 11.76 4.52
N TYR A 79 0.48 11.81 5.45
CA TYR A 79 0.66 12.97 6.32
C TYR A 79 1.32 14.15 5.58
N LYS A 80 0.75 15.34 5.73
CA LYS A 80 1.26 16.57 5.12
C LYS A 80 2.54 17.06 5.77
N ASP A 81 2.67 16.94 7.10
CA ASP A 81 3.74 17.63 7.85
C ASP A 81 5.07 16.88 7.83
N PHE A 82 5.08 15.62 7.38
CA PHE A 82 6.31 14.84 7.25
C PHE A 82 6.94 15.06 5.88
N LYS A 83 7.17 16.33 5.51
CA LYS A 83 7.52 16.80 4.16
C LYS A 83 8.53 17.94 4.25
N LYS A 84 9.55 17.98 3.39
CA LYS A 84 10.48 19.14 3.35
C LYS A 84 9.79 20.35 2.70
N ASN A 85 10.05 21.52 3.31
CA ASN A 85 9.82 22.94 2.99
C ASN A 85 9.59 23.47 1.54
N ASP A 86 9.13 22.72 0.54
CA ASP A 86 8.77 23.35 -0.75
C ASP A 86 7.75 22.54 -1.58
N ALA A 87 7.02 23.22 -2.47
CA ALA A 87 5.79 22.75 -3.15
C ALA A 87 5.88 21.46 -4.02
N ALA A 88 7.05 20.86 -4.22
CA ALA A 88 7.29 19.72 -5.11
C ALA A 88 7.50 18.38 -4.36
N ILE A 89 6.77 18.16 -3.27
CA ILE A 89 7.13 17.21 -2.21
C ILE A 89 7.15 15.74 -2.67
N PHE A 90 6.38 15.41 -3.69
CA PHE A 90 6.29 14.05 -4.21
C PHE A 90 6.97 13.89 -5.56
N ASP A 91 7.70 14.90 -6.03
CA ASP A 91 8.30 14.90 -7.35
C ASP A 91 9.82 14.98 -7.26
N ALA A 92 10.50 14.29 -8.16
CA ALA A 92 11.93 14.38 -8.38
C ALA A 92 12.20 14.51 -9.87
N THR A 93 13.08 15.41 -10.30
CA THR A 93 13.48 15.52 -11.71
C THR A 93 14.78 14.77 -11.96
N ILE A 94 14.79 13.84 -12.92
CA ILE A 94 16.01 13.16 -13.43
C ILE A 94 16.14 13.42 -14.92
N ASP A 95 17.31 13.84 -15.40
CA ASP A 95 17.58 13.97 -16.85
C ASP A 95 16.49 14.76 -17.59
N GLY A 96 15.92 15.76 -16.94
CA GLY A 96 14.81 16.58 -17.46
C GLY A 96 13.41 15.94 -17.39
N GLN A 97 13.27 14.74 -16.81
CA GLN A 97 12.00 14.06 -16.60
C GLN A 97 11.51 14.15 -15.16
N LEU A 98 10.26 14.56 -14.98
CA LEU A 98 9.57 14.52 -13.70
C LEU A 98 9.20 13.07 -13.35
N LYS A 99 9.78 12.57 -12.28
CA LYS A 99 9.48 11.28 -11.64
C LYS A 99 8.68 11.54 -10.36
N LYS A 100 7.76 10.62 -10.05
CA LYS A 100 6.75 10.83 -9.00
C LYS A 100 6.86 9.74 -7.96
N SER A 101 6.75 10.15 -6.70
CA SER A 101 6.67 9.26 -5.55
C SER A 101 5.44 8.38 -5.68
N VAL A 102 5.56 7.15 -5.19
CA VAL A 102 4.44 6.22 -5.11
C VAL A 102 4.26 5.82 -3.66
N ILE A 103 3.02 5.91 -3.20
CA ILE A 103 2.57 5.31 -1.95
C ILE A 103 1.59 4.23 -2.34
N GLY A 104 1.81 3.00 -1.89
CA GLY A 104 1.05 1.87 -2.39
C GLY A 104 0.72 0.83 -1.36
N PHE A 105 -0.23 0.00 -1.76
CA PHE A 105 -0.78 -1.10 -1.00
C PHE A 105 -0.59 -2.37 -1.83
N ILE A 106 0.07 -3.35 -1.25
CA ILE A 106 0.36 -4.65 -1.86
C ILE A 106 -0.57 -5.68 -1.23
N PHE A 107 -1.15 -6.53 -2.06
CA PHE A 107 -1.98 -7.67 -1.65
C PHE A 107 -1.69 -8.86 -2.56
N ASP A 108 -2.29 -10.02 -2.23
CA ASP A 108 -2.01 -11.29 -2.90
C ASP A 108 -0.50 -11.61 -2.87
N TYR A 109 0.19 -11.20 -1.79
CA TYR A 109 1.64 -11.29 -1.68
C TYR A 109 2.08 -12.70 -1.31
N ASN A 110 2.73 -13.36 -2.27
CA ASN A 110 2.99 -14.78 -2.23
C ASN A 110 4.40 -15.12 -2.70
N LYS A 111 4.93 -16.26 -2.24
CA LYS A 111 6.17 -16.80 -2.80
C LYS A 111 5.97 -17.19 -4.26
N ASN A 112 6.95 -16.89 -5.10
CA ASN A 112 6.90 -17.29 -6.50
C ASN A 112 7.04 -18.82 -6.61
N ALA A 113 6.20 -19.44 -7.44
CA ALA A 113 6.13 -20.90 -7.57
C ALA A 113 7.41 -21.52 -8.17
N SER A 114 8.18 -20.76 -8.93
CA SER A 114 9.43 -21.22 -9.58
C SER A 114 10.68 -20.92 -8.75
N ASP A 115 10.64 -19.95 -7.85
CA ASP A 115 11.75 -19.55 -6.98
C ASP A 115 11.21 -18.91 -5.69
N ASP A 116 11.33 -19.61 -4.55
CA ASP A 116 10.81 -19.17 -3.25
C ASP A 116 11.59 -18.00 -2.62
N THR A 117 12.72 -17.60 -3.23
CA THR A 117 13.44 -16.37 -2.89
C THR A 117 12.80 -15.13 -3.53
N LEU A 118 11.87 -15.33 -4.47
CA LEU A 118 11.11 -14.31 -5.16
C LEU A 118 9.64 -14.33 -4.73
N ASN A 119 8.90 -13.28 -5.10
CA ASN A 119 7.51 -13.10 -4.73
C ASN A 119 6.68 -12.63 -5.92
N ASP A 120 5.41 -13.01 -5.90
CA ASP A 120 4.36 -12.54 -6.77
C ASP A 120 3.35 -11.76 -5.92
N PHE A 121 2.80 -10.68 -6.45
CA PHE A 121 1.84 -9.84 -5.74
C PHE A 121 1.13 -8.89 -6.70
N VAL A 122 0.11 -8.21 -6.20
CA VAL A 122 -0.52 -7.09 -6.91
C VAL A 122 -0.32 -5.81 -6.13
N VAL A 123 -0.01 -4.73 -6.84
CA VAL A 123 0.22 -3.41 -6.25
C VAL A 123 -0.83 -2.44 -6.73
N PHE A 124 -1.46 -1.78 -5.77
CA PHE A 124 -2.03 -0.47 -5.96
C PHE A 124 -0.97 0.60 -5.62
N GLY A 125 -0.74 1.56 -6.50
CA GLY A 125 0.16 2.67 -6.26
C GLY A 125 -0.52 4.01 -6.54
N PHE A 126 -0.61 4.88 -5.54
CA PHE A 126 -1.07 6.25 -5.67
C PHE A 126 0.12 7.21 -5.83
N ARG A 127 0.00 8.16 -6.77
CA ARG A 127 0.95 9.24 -7.04
C ARG A 127 0.31 10.56 -6.63
N PRO A 128 0.61 11.08 -5.42
CA PRO A 128 -0.09 12.25 -4.89
C PRO A 128 0.10 13.53 -5.71
N SER A 129 1.27 13.72 -6.34
CA SER A 129 1.60 14.98 -7.04
C SER A 129 0.74 15.27 -8.26
N ASN A 130 0.24 14.24 -8.94
CA ASN A 130 -0.57 14.40 -10.14
C ASN A 130 -1.91 13.68 -10.07
N ASN A 131 -2.29 13.22 -8.88
CA ASN A 131 -3.55 12.54 -8.63
C ASN A 131 -3.81 11.38 -9.61
N THR A 132 -2.77 10.56 -9.83
CA THR A 132 -2.91 9.32 -10.62
C THR A 132 -2.70 8.13 -9.72
N ALA A 133 -3.31 7.02 -10.10
CA ALA A 133 -3.02 5.73 -9.50
C ALA A 133 -2.69 4.73 -10.59
N TYR A 134 -2.02 3.66 -10.18
CA TYR A 134 -1.88 2.47 -11.00
C TYR A 134 -2.21 1.23 -10.21
N LEU A 135 -2.59 0.19 -10.95
CA LEU A 135 -2.85 -1.14 -10.44
C LEU A 135 -2.22 -2.14 -11.40
N GLY A 136 -1.46 -3.09 -10.89
CA GLY A 136 -0.88 -4.14 -11.74
C GLY A 136 -0.28 -5.31 -10.98
N PRO A 137 -0.27 -6.50 -11.60
CA PRO A 137 0.41 -7.67 -11.07
C PRO A 137 1.93 -7.54 -11.24
N TYR A 138 2.64 -8.10 -10.27
CA TYR A 138 4.08 -8.24 -10.26
C TYR A 138 4.41 -9.70 -10.05
N SER A 139 5.40 -10.21 -10.79
CA SER A 139 5.85 -11.59 -10.65
C SER A 139 7.36 -11.65 -10.53
N ALA A 140 7.85 -12.65 -9.79
CA ALA A 140 9.27 -12.95 -9.63
C ALA A 140 10.09 -11.74 -9.10
N ILE A 141 9.51 -10.96 -8.19
CA ILE A 141 10.19 -9.81 -7.59
C ILE A 141 10.85 -10.23 -6.26
N LYS A 142 12.14 -9.92 -6.13
CA LYS A 142 12.88 -10.11 -4.87
C LYS A 142 12.48 -9.03 -3.84
N LEU A 143 11.42 -9.27 -3.09
CA LEU A 143 11.03 -8.49 -1.92
C LEU A 143 11.12 -9.37 -0.66
N GLY A 144 11.61 -8.82 0.44
CA GLY A 144 11.57 -9.45 1.77
C GLY A 144 10.35 -9.03 2.57
N LYS A 145 10.26 -9.49 3.81
CA LYS A 145 9.24 -9.04 4.78
C LYS A 145 9.41 -7.58 5.19
N ASP A 146 10.64 -7.10 5.13
CA ASP A 146 11.06 -5.74 5.47
C ASP A 146 12.19 -5.39 4.48
N VAL A 147 11.94 -4.44 3.59
CA VAL A 147 12.87 -4.04 2.56
C VAL A 147 13.04 -2.54 2.63
N GLU A 148 14.27 -2.13 2.83
CA GLU A 148 14.72 -0.78 2.61
C GLU A 148 15.78 -0.78 1.53
N MET A 149 15.64 0.08 0.53
CA MET A 149 16.63 0.18 -0.54
C MET A 149 16.62 1.57 -1.18
N ASP A 150 17.80 1.99 -1.62
CA ASP A 150 17.95 3.19 -2.43
C ASP A 150 17.94 2.83 -3.92
N THR A 151 17.17 3.55 -4.72
CA THR A 151 16.86 3.20 -6.12
C THR A 151 16.62 4.45 -6.99
N ASP A 152 16.82 4.30 -8.29
CA ASP A 152 16.53 5.30 -9.32
C ASP A 152 15.11 5.16 -9.90
N ASP A 153 14.40 4.07 -9.58
CA ASP A 153 13.07 3.77 -10.11
C ASP A 153 11.94 4.11 -9.14
N SER A 154 11.01 4.91 -9.66
CA SER A 154 9.76 5.25 -8.99
C SER A 154 8.76 4.09 -8.90
N SER A 155 8.99 2.98 -9.61
CA SER A 155 8.16 1.78 -9.59
C SER A 155 8.90 0.58 -9.01
N LEU A 156 8.17 -0.49 -8.65
CA LEU A 156 8.78 -1.74 -8.19
C LEU A 156 9.50 -2.52 -9.33
N LYS A 157 9.65 -1.94 -10.54
CA LYS A 157 10.22 -2.61 -11.73
C LYS A 157 11.75 -2.78 -11.64
N ASN A 158 12.53 -1.83 -11.11
CA ASN A 158 14.00 -1.94 -11.00
C ASN A 158 14.48 -2.82 -9.85
N ASN A 159 13.90 -4.01 -9.70
CA ASN A 159 14.65 -5.12 -9.14
C ASN A 159 15.34 -5.81 -10.32
N PRO A 160 16.68 -5.91 -10.39
CA PRO A 160 17.43 -6.36 -11.58
C PRO A 160 17.17 -7.81 -12.04
N LYS A 161 16.14 -8.48 -11.50
CA LYS A 161 15.66 -9.82 -11.89
C LYS A 161 14.17 -9.88 -12.25
N ALA A 162 13.47 -8.74 -12.29
CA ALA A 162 12.05 -8.70 -12.60
C ALA A 162 11.82 -8.91 -14.11
N SER A 163 11.46 -10.12 -14.52
CA SER A 163 10.68 -10.31 -15.75
C SER A 163 9.27 -9.82 -15.44
N ALA A 164 8.86 -8.71 -16.03
CA ALA A 164 7.46 -8.30 -16.01
C ALA A 164 6.64 -9.48 -16.56
N GLY A 165 5.89 -10.16 -15.69
CA GLY A 165 4.76 -10.98 -16.15
C GLY A 165 3.81 -10.06 -16.91
N ASP A 166 3.18 -10.57 -17.97
CA ASP A 166 2.37 -9.83 -18.93
C ASP A 166 1.68 -8.59 -18.33
N GLU A 167 2.08 -7.43 -18.85
CA GLU A 167 1.85 -6.09 -18.30
C GLU A 167 0.38 -5.66 -18.34
N TYR A 168 -0.48 -6.21 -17.48
CA TYR A 168 -1.80 -5.62 -17.21
C TYR A 168 -1.65 -4.48 -16.20
N TYR A 169 -1.21 -3.32 -16.66
CA TYR A 169 -1.20 -2.09 -15.86
C TYR A 169 -2.37 -1.20 -16.26
N GLU A 170 -3.27 -0.97 -15.29
CA GLU A 170 -4.18 0.17 -15.35
C GLU A 170 -3.42 1.35 -14.73
N ASP A 171 -3.16 2.41 -15.49
CA ASP A 171 -2.54 3.65 -15.01
C ASP A 171 -3.38 4.82 -15.51
N GLY A 172 -3.82 5.68 -14.60
CA GLY A 172 -4.72 6.75 -14.97
C GLY A 172 -5.06 7.71 -13.84
N PRO A 173 -5.86 8.74 -14.15
CA PRO A 173 -6.34 9.68 -13.14
C PRO A 173 -7.20 8.95 -12.11
N VAL A 174 -7.01 9.29 -10.84
CA VAL A 174 -7.90 8.85 -9.78
C VAL A 174 -9.28 9.48 -10.00
N PRO A 175 -10.38 8.70 -9.92
CA PRO A 175 -11.72 9.25 -10.14
C PRO A 175 -12.00 10.43 -9.22
N ALA A 176 -12.68 11.46 -9.72
CA ALA A 176 -12.95 12.67 -8.94
C ALA A 176 -13.70 12.33 -7.65
N GLY A 177 -13.25 12.81 -6.49
CA GLY A 177 -13.87 12.53 -5.18
C GLY A 177 -13.58 11.13 -4.63
N SER A 178 -12.59 10.42 -5.15
CA SER A 178 -12.12 9.12 -4.62
C SER A 178 -11.16 9.24 -3.43
N TYR A 179 -10.74 10.45 -3.08
CA TYR A 179 -9.97 10.74 -1.88
C TYR A 179 -10.43 12.07 -1.29
N THR A 180 -10.10 12.28 -0.02
CA THR A 180 -10.39 13.53 0.69
C THR A 180 -9.10 14.12 1.25
N THR A 181 -9.19 15.38 1.67
CA THR A 181 -8.15 16.04 2.42
C THR A 181 -8.73 16.48 3.74
N ASP A 182 -8.11 16.09 4.85
CA ASP A 182 -8.59 16.45 6.19
C ASP A 182 -8.22 17.91 6.55
N ALA A 183 -8.61 18.34 7.75
CA ALA A 183 -8.38 19.70 8.22
C ALA A 183 -6.88 20.06 8.34
N ASP A 184 -6.03 19.06 8.58
CA ASP A 184 -4.57 19.23 8.68
C ASP A 184 -3.90 19.20 7.30
N GLY A 185 -4.66 18.89 6.25
CA GLY A 185 -4.17 18.81 4.88
C GLY A 185 -3.57 17.46 4.51
N ASN A 186 -3.82 16.41 5.31
CA ASN A 186 -3.44 15.04 4.99
C ASN A 186 -4.34 14.50 3.89
N ILE A 187 -3.79 13.66 3.01
CA ILE A 187 -4.57 12.98 1.98
C ILE A 187 -5.10 11.68 2.56
N ILE A 188 -6.42 11.49 2.52
CA ILE A 188 -7.09 10.28 2.99
C ILE A 188 -7.65 9.52 1.80
N LEU A 189 -7.13 8.31 1.58
CA LEU A 189 -7.58 7.38 0.55
C LEU A 189 -8.31 6.21 1.21
N GLU A 190 -9.54 5.95 0.78
CA GLU A 190 -10.23 4.70 1.11
C GLU A 190 -9.98 3.72 -0.04
N VAL A 191 -9.15 2.73 0.23
CA VAL A 191 -8.80 1.67 -0.70
C VAL A 191 -9.63 0.44 -0.37
N GLU A 192 -10.28 -0.13 -1.38
CA GLU A 192 -10.99 -1.39 -1.26
C GLU A 192 -10.58 -2.35 -2.37
N VAL A 193 -10.32 -3.61 -1.99
CA VAL A 193 -10.07 -4.73 -2.90
C VAL A 193 -11.15 -5.76 -2.66
N ARG A 194 -11.87 -6.15 -3.72
CA ARG A 194 -12.90 -7.20 -3.66
C ARG A 194 -12.59 -8.31 -4.64
N GLN A 195 -12.74 -9.56 -4.21
CA GLN A 195 -12.78 -10.71 -5.07
C GLN A 195 -14.21 -10.95 -5.56
N ASN A 196 -14.57 -10.36 -6.70
CA ASN A 196 -15.92 -10.53 -7.27
C ASN A 196 -16.14 -11.94 -7.84
N THR A 197 -15.07 -12.53 -8.39
CA THR A 197 -15.03 -13.90 -8.87
C THR A 197 -13.82 -14.58 -8.25
N LYS A 198 -13.88 -15.88 -7.94
CA LYS A 198 -12.72 -16.64 -7.43
C LYS A 198 -11.46 -16.33 -8.24
N GLY A 199 -10.41 -15.88 -7.54
CA GLY A 199 -9.12 -15.56 -8.15
C GLY A 199 -9.09 -14.27 -8.98
N LYS A 200 -10.17 -13.49 -9.01
CA LYS A 200 -10.26 -12.24 -9.75
C LYS A 200 -10.73 -11.10 -8.87
N TYR A 201 -10.04 -9.98 -8.98
CA TYR A 201 -10.16 -8.89 -8.04
C TYR A 201 -10.49 -7.58 -8.74
N GLN A 202 -11.26 -6.77 -8.05
CA GLN A 202 -11.62 -5.42 -8.44
C GLN A 202 -11.18 -4.45 -7.36
N PHE A 203 -10.60 -3.34 -7.81
CA PHE A 203 -10.16 -2.26 -6.94
C PHE A 203 -11.17 -1.11 -6.92
N TYR A 204 -11.31 -0.48 -5.75
CA TYR A 204 -12.16 0.68 -5.52
C TYR A 204 -11.41 1.75 -4.72
N LEU A 205 -11.64 3.01 -5.07
CA LEU A 205 -11.12 4.20 -4.39
C LEU A 205 -12.26 5.12 -4.00
N GLY A 206 -12.45 5.35 -2.70
CA GLY A 206 -13.58 6.13 -2.17
C GLY A 206 -14.93 5.56 -2.65
N GLY A 207 -15.05 4.24 -2.65
CA GLY A 207 -16.23 3.50 -3.15
C GLY A 207 -16.40 3.48 -4.67
N LYS A 208 -15.47 4.05 -5.45
CA LYS A 208 -15.56 4.09 -6.92
C LYS A 208 -14.63 3.08 -7.55
N LYS A 209 -15.16 2.30 -8.50
CA LYS A 209 -14.38 1.31 -9.25
C LYS A 209 -13.20 1.98 -9.97
N PHE A 210 -12.00 1.44 -9.76
CA PHE A 210 -10.78 1.83 -10.44
C PHE A 210 -10.22 0.65 -11.25
N GLY A 211 -9.95 0.88 -12.53
CA GLY A 211 -9.44 -0.14 -13.45
C GLY A 211 -10.42 -1.28 -13.75
N SER A 212 -9.98 -2.20 -14.60
CA SER A 212 -10.64 -3.47 -14.87
C SER A 212 -10.43 -4.49 -13.75
N GLU A 213 -11.17 -5.60 -13.83
CA GLU A 213 -10.95 -6.75 -12.94
C GLU A 213 -9.72 -7.52 -13.44
N PHE A 214 -8.81 -7.91 -12.54
CA PHE A 214 -7.60 -8.66 -12.87
C PHE A 214 -7.57 -10.01 -12.17
N ALA A 215 -6.89 -10.99 -12.78
CA ALA A 215 -6.65 -12.28 -12.18
C ALA A 215 -5.47 -12.19 -11.21
N GLY A 216 -5.66 -12.58 -9.96
CA GLY A 216 -4.56 -12.82 -9.02
C GLY A 216 -4.00 -14.23 -9.12
N LYS A 217 -2.90 -14.50 -8.42
CA LYS A 217 -2.35 -15.86 -8.32
C LYS A 217 -3.11 -16.59 -7.22
N THR A 218 -4.17 -17.29 -7.61
CA THR A 218 -4.91 -18.15 -6.67
C THR A 218 -3.97 -19.24 -6.14
N ILE A 219 -3.51 -19.11 -4.90
CA ILE A 219 -2.86 -20.22 -4.20
C ILE A 219 -3.94 -20.95 -3.42
N SER A 220 -4.28 -22.17 -3.86
CA SER A 220 -5.04 -23.10 -3.05
C SER A 220 -4.10 -23.74 -2.04
N ASP A 221 -4.20 -23.38 -0.77
CA ASP A 221 -3.58 -24.19 0.27
C ASP A 221 -4.33 -25.53 0.30
N LYS A 222 -3.58 -26.64 0.12
CA LYS A 222 -4.15 -27.99 0.06
C LYS A 222 -4.79 -28.42 1.38
N LYS A 223 -4.59 -27.67 2.47
CA LYS A 223 -5.17 -27.95 3.78
C LYS A 223 -6.63 -27.57 3.93
N ASP A 224 -7.11 -26.56 3.19
CA ASP A 224 -8.47 -26.07 3.35
C ASP A 224 -9.25 -26.19 2.05
N THR A 225 -10.43 -26.81 2.13
CA THR A 225 -11.37 -27.00 1.01
C THR A 225 -12.01 -25.68 0.55
N LYS A 226 -11.39 -24.54 0.84
CA LYS A 226 -11.91 -23.22 0.52
C LYS A 226 -11.09 -22.61 -0.60
N ASP A 227 -11.82 -22.29 -1.65
CA ASP A 227 -11.37 -21.67 -2.87
C ASP A 227 -11.15 -20.15 -2.69
N MET A 228 -10.38 -19.74 -1.68
CA MET A 228 -10.04 -18.33 -1.44
C MET A 228 -8.61 -18.04 -1.89
N ALA A 229 -8.37 -16.78 -2.21
CA ALA A 229 -7.01 -16.35 -2.45
C ALA A 229 -6.32 -16.09 -1.11
N ILE A 230 -5.19 -16.76 -0.95
CA ILE A 230 -4.32 -16.67 0.21
C ILE A 230 -3.14 -15.81 -0.23
N GLY A 231 -2.88 -14.72 0.49
CA GLY A 231 -1.73 -13.89 0.20
C GLY A 231 -1.55 -12.78 1.22
N GLY A 232 -0.30 -12.48 1.53
CA GLY A 232 0.06 -11.42 2.45
C GLY A 232 -0.37 -10.03 1.95
N VAL A 233 -0.38 -9.08 2.89
CA VAL A 233 -0.58 -7.66 2.62
C VAL A 233 0.70 -6.92 2.99
N ALA A 234 1.08 -5.89 2.24
CA ALA A 234 2.23 -5.04 2.58
C ALA A 234 1.98 -3.56 2.24
N GLY A 235 2.56 -2.66 3.03
CA GLY A 235 2.65 -1.25 2.69
C GLY A 235 3.89 -0.97 1.85
N TYR A 236 3.81 0.02 0.95
CA TYR A 236 4.88 0.41 0.03
C TYR A 236 5.00 1.93 -0.05
N ILE A 237 6.23 2.44 0.06
CA ILE A 237 6.54 3.86 -0.10
C ILE A 237 7.82 4.02 -0.91
N ASN A 238 7.80 4.88 -1.93
CA ASN A 238 9.00 5.48 -2.52
C ASN A 238 9.07 6.95 -2.12
N CYS A 239 10.07 7.30 -1.30
CA CYS A 239 10.31 8.65 -0.82
C CYS A 239 11.40 9.34 -1.64
N PRO A 240 11.18 10.55 -2.19
CA PRO A 240 12.19 11.25 -2.99
C PRO A 240 13.35 11.69 -2.12
N LYS A 241 14.55 11.70 -2.70
CA LYS A 241 15.78 12.23 -2.09
C LYS A 241 15.54 13.65 -1.61
N GLY A 242 15.98 13.93 -0.38
CA GLY A 242 15.78 15.22 0.27
C GLY A 242 14.39 15.41 0.86
N ALA A 243 13.50 14.43 0.79
CA ALA A 243 12.18 14.48 1.40
C ALA A 243 12.03 13.49 2.55
N LYS A 244 10.91 13.63 3.24
CA LYS A 244 10.39 12.63 4.16
C LYS A 244 9.00 12.27 3.67
N VAL A 245 8.54 11.05 3.95
CA VAL A 245 7.15 10.62 3.70
C VAL A 245 6.67 9.78 4.88
N LYS A 246 5.47 10.08 5.39
CA LYS A 246 4.80 9.30 6.43
C LYS A 246 3.40 8.91 5.96
N VAL A 247 3.06 7.65 6.17
CA VAL A 247 1.79 7.06 5.75
C VAL A 247 1.27 6.15 6.86
N ASN A 248 -0.02 6.20 7.16
CA ASN A 248 -0.68 5.22 8.01
C ASN A 248 -1.64 4.39 7.17
N TYR A 249 -1.64 3.08 7.41
CA TYR A 249 -2.58 2.11 6.84
C TYR A 249 -3.42 1.60 8.00
N LYS A 250 -4.72 1.89 7.96
CA LYS A 250 -5.68 1.47 8.97
C LYS A 250 -6.78 0.62 8.35
N THR A 251 -6.96 -0.57 8.88
CA THR A 251 -8.00 -1.52 8.49
C THR A 251 -8.73 -1.95 9.75
N ASP A 252 -10.05 -1.77 9.80
CA ASP A 252 -10.83 -2.28 10.91
C ASP A 252 -11.07 -3.79 10.72
N SER A 253 -11.30 -4.54 11.81
CA SER A 253 -11.49 -6.00 11.72
C SER A 253 -12.67 -6.39 10.84
N ASP A 254 -13.72 -5.58 10.86
CA ASP A 254 -14.97 -5.80 10.12
C ASP A 254 -14.82 -5.45 8.63
N ASP A 255 -13.73 -4.79 8.26
CA ASP A 255 -13.39 -4.39 6.89
C ASP A 255 -12.56 -5.45 6.16
N VAL A 256 -12.30 -6.59 6.80
CA VAL A 256 -11.71 -7.76 6.15
C VAL A 256 -12.73 -8.88 6.14
N THR A 257 -13.09 -9.37 4.95
CA THR A 257 -13.93 -10.56 4.79
C THR A 257 -13.14 -11.69 4.15
N GLY A 258 -13.45 -12.92 4.55
CA GLY A 258 -12.56 -14.07 4.40
C GLY A 258 -11.97 -14.44 5.77
N SER A 259 -11.64 -15.72 6.00
CA SER A 259 -11.11 -16.10 7.30
C SER A 259 -9.65 -15.65 7.41
N LEU A 260 -9.39 -14.67 8.26
CA LEU A 260 -8.04 -14.37 8.70
C LEU A 260 -7.50 -15.61 9.42
N PHE A 261 -6.46 -16.26 8.90
CA PHE A 261 -5.72 -17.20 9.73
C PHE A 261 -5.23 -16.40 10.95
N ALA A 262 -5.62 -16.85 12.15
CA ALA A 262 -5.10 -16.29 13.38
C ALA A 262 -3.57 -16.38 13.35
N ASP A 263 -2.89 -15.32 13.75
CA ASP A 263 -1.43 -15.31 13.82
C ASP A 263 -0.97 -16.47 14.74
N GLU A 264 -0.02 -17.28 14.28
CA GLU A 264 0.72 -18.18 15.18
C GLU A 264 1.55 -17.28 16.11
N GLU A 265 1.20 -17.25 17.40
CA GLU A 265 2.06 -16.68 18.43
C GLU A 265 3.41 -17.41 18.38
N GLU A 266 4.48 -16.67 18.06
CA GLU A 266 5.83 -17.17 18.32
C GLU A 266 6.03 -17.24 19.85
N PHE A 267 6.04 -18.47 20.38
CA PHE A 267 6.41 -18.81 21.77
C PHE A 267 7.93 -18.80 21.97
#